data_AF-A0A8H6DBQ1-F1
#
_entry.id   AF-A0A8H6DBQ1-F1
#
_cell.length_a   1.000
_cell.length_b   1.000
_cell.length_c   1.000
_cell.angle_alpha   90.00
_cell.angle_beta   90.00
_cell.angle_gamma   90.00
#
_symmetry.space_group_name_H-M   'P 1'
#
loop_
_entity.id
_entity.type
_entity.pdbx_description
1 polymer ?
#
loop_
_entity_poly.entity_id
_entity_poly.type
_entity_poly.pdbx_seq_one_letter_code
_entity_poly.pdbx_strand_id
1 'polypeptide(L)'
;MSDQRLCSVRMAAAAHMQGNKSDEESIDGSSDEEAPQPGEVRMGKFGTSKGARIYTTGLATCVRVAVTGRYPNGGFNGDDRFLAHIAESKHKAALQGLIDALERAKGNGLQVLEVVVVILADGDSPDSEQDEFNSEVIKKVRNAAGMQPNVIEHTENYKISVEANKRINYAAAE
;
A
#
# COMPACT_ATOMS: atom_id res chain seq x y z
N MET A 1 4.87 57.39 -3.25
CA MET A 1 5.26 56.70 -4.50
C MET A 1 6.75 56.48 -4.39
N SER A 2 7.19 55.29 -3.98
CA SER A 2 8.60 55.00 -3.77
C SER A 2 9.12 54.23 -4.98
N ASP A 3 9.90 54.92 -5.81
CA ASP A 3 10.57 54.37 -6.98
C ASP A 3 11.76 53.49 -6.60
N GLN A 4 11.78 52.31 -7.21
CA GLN A 4 12.89 51.37 -7.22
C GLN A 4 14.00 51.86 -8.16
N ARG A 5 15.26 51.81 -7.74
CA ARG A 5 16.42 51.61 -8.63
C ARG A 5 17.53 50.87 -7.90
N LEU A 6 17.63 49.55 -8.12
CA LEU A 6 18.80 48.76 -7.75
C LEU A 6 19.70 48.63 -8.99
N CYS A 7 20.88 49.24 -8.89
CA CYS A 7 21.95 49.13 -9.85
C CYS A 7 22.63 47.75 -9.76
N SER A 8 22.97 47.24 -10.94
CA SER A 8 23.72 46.04 -11.23
C SER A 8 25.20 46.15 -10.89
N VAL A 9 25.83 45.05 -10.43
CA VAL A 9 27.26 44.78 -10.60
C VAL A 9 27.46 43.28 -10.83
N ARG A 10 28.04 42.92 -11.97
CA ARG A 10 28.68 41.62 -12.24
C ARG A 10 30.13 41.69 -11.81
N MET A 11 30.69 40.62 -11.25
CA MET A 11 32.09 40.22 -11.40
C MET A 11 32.24 38.73 -11.10
N ALA A 12 33.22 38.12 -11.77
CA ALA A 12 33.38 36.69 -12.00
C ALA A 12 34.45 36.01 -11.11
N ALA A 13 34.51 34.68 -11.24
CA ALA A 13 35.71 33.82 -11.28
C ALA A 13 36.04 32.88 -10.10
N ALA A 14 35.98 31.58 -10.45
CA ALA A 14 36.92 30.48 -10.20
C ALA A 14 37.09 29.86 -8.79
N ALA A 15 36.83 28.55 -8.71
CA ALA A 15 37.74 27.58 -8.09
C ALA A 15 37.44 26.15 -8.60
N HIS A 16 38.38 25.58 -9.37
CA HIS A 16 38.55 24.14 -9.53
C HIS A 16 39.10 23.58 -8.21
N MET A 17 38.50 22.50 -7.68
CA MET A 17 39.21 21.56 -6.81
C MET A 17 38.85 20.13 -7.20
N GLN A 18 39.91 19.35 -7.33
CA GLN A 18 39.99 18.03 -7.89
C GLN A 18 40.17 17.04 -6.74
N GLY A 19 39.41 15.94 -6.76
CA GLY A 19 39.79 14.65 -6.17
C GLY A 19 39.62 14.49 -4.66
N ASN A 20 38.67 13.64 -4.27
CA ASN A 20 38.96 12.63 -3.27
C ASN A 20 38.32 11.31 -3.70
N LYS A 21 39.17 10.32 -3.99
CA LYS A 21 38.78 8.92 -4.15
C LYS A 21 38.30 8.42 -2.79
N SER A 22 37.11 7.86 -2.76
CA SER A 22 36.73 6.89 -1.75
C SER A 22 36.41 5.62 -2.53
N ASP A 23 37.28 4.62 -2.35
CA ASP A 23 37.04 3.25 -2.77
C ASP A 23 35.85 2.72 -1.97
N GLU A 24 34.65 2.81 -2.55
CA GLU A 24 33.54 1.96 -2.15
C GLU A 24 33.56 0.79 -3.12
N GLU A 25 33.96 -0.38 -2.59
CA GLU A 25 33.64 -1.66 -3.19
C GLU A 25 32.14 -1.65 -3.50
N SER A 26 31.83 -1.51 -4.78
CA SER A 26 30.50 -1.69 -5.33
C SER A 26 30.11 -3.14 -5.05
N ILE A 27 29.33 -3.36 -3.99
CA ILE A 27 28.56 -4.57 -3.82
C ILE A 27 27.61 -4.61 -5.02
N ASP A 28 28.04 -5.39 -6.01
CA ASP A 28 27.25 -5.86 -7.13
C ASP A 28 26.08 -6.65 -6.56
N GLY A 29 24.94 -5.97 -6.51
CA GLY A 29 23.68 -6.46 -6.01
C GLY A 29 22.57 -5.63 -6.63
N SER A 30 22.62 -5.40 -7.95
CA SER A 30 21.46 -4.92 -8.68
C SER A 30 20.44 -6.06 -8.73
N SER A 31 19.67 -6.23 -7.65
CA SER A 31 18.34 -6.76 -7.82
C SER A 31 17.60 -5.71 -8.65
N ASP A 32 17.38 -6.02 -9.92
CA ASP A 32 16.50 -5.31 -10.85
C ASP A 32 15.07 -5.30 -10.30
N GLU A 33 14.86 -4.61 -9.18
CA GLU A 33 13.55 -4.23 -8.70
C GLU A 33 13.06 -3.17 -9.69
N GLU A 34 12.38 -3.63 -10.75
CA GLU A 34 11.64 -2.79 -11.68
C GLU A 34 10.87 -1.73 -10.88
N ALA A 35 10.67 -0.51 -11.38
CA ALA A 35 9.86 0.46 -10.64
C ALA A 35 8.42 -0.08 -10.52
N PRO A 36 7.72 0.09 -9.38
CA PRO A 36 6.35 -0.37 -9.25
C PRO A 36 5.48 0.29 -10.29
N GLN A 37 4.63 -0.52 -10.93
CA GLN A 37 3.70 -0.01 -11.92
C GLN A 37 2.67 0.92 -11.24
N PRO A 38 2.08 1.90 -11.96
CA PRO A 38 1.13 2.82 -11.37
C PRO A 38 -0.04 2.09 -10.69
N GLY A 39 -0.21 2.33 -9.38
CA GLY A 39 -1.25 1.70 -8.56
C GLY A 39 -0.88 0.32 -8.00
N GLU A 40 0.31 -0.19 -8.28
CA GLU A 40 0.81 -1.43 -7.68
C GLU A 40 1.19 -1.22 -6.21
N VAL A 41 0.71 -2.11 -5.35
CA VAL A 41 1.06 -2.19 -3.92
C VAL A 41 1.95 -3.41 -3.72
N ARG A 42 3.23 -3.19 -3.45
CA ARG A 42 4.20 -4.26 -3.22
C ARG A 42 4.02 -4.95 -1.88
N MET A 43 4.60 -6.15 -1.78
CA MET A 43 4.72 -6.88 -0.52
C MET A 43 5.34 -5.99 0.57
N GLY A 44 4.76 -6.05 1.77
CA GLY A 44 5.18 -5.24 2.91
C GLY A 44 4.76 -3.77 2.83
N LYS A 45 3.91 -3.40 1.87
CA LYS A 45 3.38 -2.04 1.70
C LYS A 45 1.86 -2.02 1.79
N PHE A 46 1.34 -0.82 2.05
CA PHE A 46 -0.05 -0.49 1.81
C PHE A 46 -0.13 0.70 0.84
N GLY A 47 -1.24 0.81 0.14
CA GLY A 47 -1.54 1.91 -0.75
C GLY A 47 -2.99 2.36 -0.57
N THR A 48 -3.20 3.63 -0.86
CA THR A 48 -4.53 4.24 -0.92
C THR A 48 -4.71 4.92 -2.26
N SER A 49 -5.96 5.11 -2.66
CA SER A 49 -6.27 5.82 -3.88
C SER A 49 -7.63 6.48 -3.82
N LYS A 50 -7.71 7.58 -4.56
CA LYS A 50 -8.91 8.33 -4.88
C LYS A 50 -9.20 8.21 -6.37
N GLY A 51 -10.36 7.65 -6.71
CA GLY A 51 -10.78 7.39 -8.10
C GLY A 51 -10.00 6.31 -8.88
N ALA A 52 -8.69 6.16 -8.65
CA ALA A 52 -7.83 5.30 -9.47
C ALA A 52 -7.76 3.84 -8.97
N ARG A 53 -7.51 2.92 -9.89
CA ARG A 53 -7.29 1.50 -9.59
C ARG A 53 -6.02 1.32 -8.75
N ILE A 54 -6.07 0.42 -7.78
CA ILE A 54 -4.89 -0.09 -7.04
C ILE A 54 -4.90 -1.62 -7.05
N TYR A 55 -3.75 -2.26 -7.09
CA TYR A 55 -3.66 -3.72 -7.23
C TYR A 55 -2.38 -4.30 -6.64
N THR A 56 -2.36 -5.61 -6.44
CA THR A 56 -1.16 -6.35 -6.05
C THR A 56 -1.19 -7.78 -6.60
N THR A 57 -0.02 -8.35 -6.85
CA THR A 57 0.22 -9.67 -7.48
C THR A 57 1.23 -10.50 -6.67
N GLY A 58 1.33 -11.82 -6.96
CA GLY A 58 2.29 -12.75 -6.35
C GLY A 58 1.92 -13.23 -4.94
N LEU A 59 1.25 -14.38 -4.81
CA LEU A 59 0.81 -14.99 -3.53
C LEU A 59 1.39 -16.40 -3.33
N ALA A 60 2.59 -16.51 -2.77
CA ALA A 60 2.97 -17.80 -2.20
C ALA A 60 2.45 -17.93 -0.75
N THR A 61 2.71 -16.94 0.11
CA THR A 61 2.42 -17.06 1.57
C THR A 61 1.84 -15.80 2.23
N CYS A 62 1.31 -14.85 1.45
CA CYS A 62 0.93 -13.55 1.99
C CYS A 62 -0.58 -13.40 2.24
N VAL A 63 -0.93 -12.44 3.09
CA VAL A 63 -2.29 -11.93 3.32
C VAL A 63 -2.50 -10.64 2.54
N ARG A 64 -3.66 -10.49 1.91
CA ARG A 64 -4.08 -9.24 1.26
C ARG A 64 -5.35 -8.71 1.86
N VAL A 65 -5.39 -7.40 2.07
CA VAL A 65 -6.57 -6.71 2.58
C VAL A 65 -6.95 -5.64 1.58
N ALA A 66 -8.16 -5.72 1.04
CA ALA A 66 -8.73 -4.69 0.18
C ALA A 66 -10.00 -4.13 0.82
N VAL A 67 -10.10 -2.80 0.84
CA VAL A 67 -11.28 -2.09 1.34
C VAL A 67 -11.69 -1.03 0.32
N THR A 68 -12.98 -0.91 0.06
CA THR A 68 -13.54 0.19 -0.71
C THR A 68 -14.66 0.89 0.04
N GLY A 69 -14.87 2.17 -0.26
CA GLY A 69 -15.89 2.98 0.39
C GLY A 69 -16.43 4.11 -0.49
N ARG A 70 -17.29 4.93 0.10
CA ARG A 70 -17.80 6.16 -0.50
C ARG A 70 -18.00 7.23 0.56
N TYR A 71 -17.83 8.48 0.17
CA TYR A 71 -18.25 9.62 0.98
C TYR A 71 -19.66 10.03 0.55
N PRO A 72 -20.68 9.87 1.40
CA PRO A 72 -22.04 10.29 1.08
C PRO A 72 -22.09 11.82 0.92
N ASN A 73 -23.00 12.30 0.07
CA ASN A 73 -23.32 13.72 -0.11
C ASN A 73 -22.17 14.61 -0.63
N GLY A 74 -21.08 14.03 -1.14
CA GLY A 74 -19.99 14.78 -1.78
C GLY A 74 -19.20 15.71 -0.84
N GLY A 75 -19.44 15.64 0.47
CA GLY A 75 -18.86 16.56 1.47
C GLY A 75 -17.36 16.35 1.73
N PHE A 76 -16.81 15.20 1.33
CA PHE A 76 -15.39 14.90 1.46
C PHE A 76 -14.88 14.19 0.21
N ASN A 77 -13.67 14.54 -0.21
CA ASN A 77 -13.09 14.06 -1.46
C ASN A 77 -11.71 13.43 -1.22
N GLY A 78 -11.69 12.46 -0.30
CA GLY A 78 -10.50 11.72 0.12
C GLY A 78 -10.39 10.35 -0.55
N ASP A 79 -9.40 9.57 -0.10
CA ASP A 79 -9.19 8.21 -0.56
C ASP A 79 -10.40 7.32 -0.23
N ASP A 80 -10.75 6.47 -1.18
CA ASP A 80 -11.91 5.57 -1.12
C ASP A 80 -11.59 4.13 -1.54
N ARG A 81 -10.31 3.83 -1.75
CA ARG A 81 -9.75 2.50 -1.98
C ARG A 81 -8.50 2.33 -1.14
N PHE A 82 -8.40 1.20 -0.46
CA PHE A 82 -7.30 0.86 0.43
C PHE A 82 -6.88 -0.57 0.11
N LEU A 83 -5.58 -0.79 0.02
CA LEU A 83 -5.02 -2.10 -0.27
C LEU A 83 -3.73 -2.30 0.53
N ALA A 84 -3.58 -3.45 1.19
CA ALA A 84 -2.34 -3.86 1.82
C ALA A 84 -1.92 -5.25 1.36
N HIS A 85 -0.61 -5.43 1.17
CA HIS A 85 0.02 -6.71 0.88
C HIS A 85 0.98 -7.03 2.02
N ILE A 86 0.64 -8.05 2.80
CA ILE A 86 1.30 -8.35 4.08
C ILE A 86 1.83 -9.79 4.00
N ALA A 87 3.15 -9.99 3.98
CA ALA A 87 3.71 -11.32 4.18
C ALA A 87 3.90 -11.57 5.68
N GLU A 88 3.09 -12.47 6.24
CA GLU A 88 3.25 -12.99 7.60
C GLU A 88 3.46 -11.90 8.69
N SER A 89 4.01 -12.31 9.84
CA SER A 89 4.26 -11.47 11.01
C SER A 89 5.27 -10.34 10.78
N LYS A 90 6.05 -10.36 9.68
CA LYS A 90 7.11 -9.38 9.39
C LYS A 90 6.60 -8.02 8.90
N HIS A 91 5.37 -7.96 8.38
CA HIS A 91 4.85 -6.76 7.71
C HIS A 91 3.71 -6.06 8.46
N LYS A 92 3.69 -6.14 9.80
CA LYS A 92 2.66 -5.49 10.64
C LYS A 92 2.52 -3.98 10.39
N ALA A 93 3.58 -3.30 9.96
CA ALA A 93 3.53 -1.88 9.60
C ALA A 93 2.61 -1.58 8.41
N ALA A 94 2.54 -2.47 7.41
CA ALA A 94 1.63 -2.30 6.27
C ALA A 94 0.17 -2.42 6.70
N LEU A 95 -0.14 -3.42 7.56
CA LEU A 95 -1.46 -3.58 8.13
C LEU A 95 -1.86 -2.35 8.96
N GLN A 96 -0.97 -1.88 9.83
CA GLN A 96 -1.24 -0.71 10.67
C GLN A 96 -1.46 0.54 9.82
N GLY A 97 -0.65 0.76 8.79
CA GLY A 97 -0.82 1.88 7.86
C GLY A 97 -2.17 1.87 7.15
N LEU A 98 -2.65 0.69 6.73
CA LEU A 98 -3.99 0.54 6.16
C LEU A 98 -5.08 0.85 7.19
N ILE A 99 -4.97 0.35 8.43
CA ILE A 99 -5.92 0.60 9.51
C ILE A 99 -6.00 2.10 9.80
N ASP A 100 -4.86 2.76 10.01
CA ASP A 100 -4.81 4.18 10.33
C ASP A 100 -5.40 5.03 9.20
N ALA A 101 -5.11 4.67 7.94
CA ALA A 101 -5.67 5.35 6.78
C ALA A 101 -7.19 5.19 6.69
N LEU A 102 -7.68 3.97 6.92
CA LEU A 102 -9.11 3.67 6.92
C LEU A 102 -9.85 4.39 8.04
N GLU A 103 -9.30 4.39 9.26
CA GLU A 103 -9.88 5.08 10.41
C GLU A 103 -9.94 6.59 10.20
N ARG A 104 -8.86 7.21 9.67
CA ARG A 104 -8.88 8.62 9.26
C ARG A 104 -9.95 8.91 8.22
N ALA A 105 -10.05 8.07 7.18
CA ALA A 105 -11.07 8.22 6.14
C ALA A 105 -12.50 8.12 6.71
N LYS A 106 -12.75 7.16 7.60
CA LYS A 106 -14.03 7.02 8.32
C LYS A 106 -14.33 8.21 9.21
N GLY A 107 -13.33 8.73 9.93
CA GLY A 107 -13.46 9.97 10.71
C GLY A 107 -13.87 11.17 9.84
N ASN A 108 -13.49 11.17 8.57
CA ASN A 108 -13.89 12.14 7.55
C ASN A 108 -15.19 11.78 6.81
N GLY A 109 -15.94 10.78 7.29
CA GLY A 109 -17.26 10.41 6.75
C GLY A 109 -17.24 9.31 5.68
N LEU A 110 -16.14 8.57 5.50
CA LEU A 110 -16.14 7.40 4.62
C LEU A 110 -17.12 6.34 5.13
N GLN A 111 -18.08 5.95 4.29
CA GLN A 111 -18.86 4.74 4.47
C GLN A 111 -18.16 3.59 3.75
N VAL A 112 -17.78 2.55 4.49
CA VAL A 112 -17.21 1.32 3.91
C VAL A 112 -18.30 0.57 3.14
N LEU A 113 -17.97 0.11 1.94
CA LEU A 113 -18.87 -0.62 1.05
C LEU A 113 -18.55 -2.10 1.01
N GLU A 114 -17.26 -2.45 0.94
CA GLU A 114 -16.80 -3.82 0.80
C GLU A 114 -15.42 -3.98 1.44
N VAL A 115 -15.19 -5.16 2.03
CA VAL A 115 -13.93 -5.57 2.63
C VAL A 115 -13.65 -7.00 2.21
N VAL A 116 -12.51 -7.24 1.59
CA VAL A 116 -12.03 -8.58 1.23
C VAL A 116 -10.69 -8.82 1.91
N VAL A 117 -10.55 -9.97 2.55
CA VAL A 117 -9.29 -10.45 3.11
C VAL A 117 -8.96 -11.78 2.45
N VAL A 118 -7.83 -11.85 1.75
CA VAL A 118 -7.32 -13.08 1.15
C VAL A 118 -6.24 -13.63 2.06
N ILE A 119 -6.42 -14.83 2.61
CA ILE A 119 -5.53 -15.48 3.58
C ILE A 119 -4.97 -16.79 3.03
N LEU A 120 -3.76 -17.14 3.43
CA LEU A 120 -3.20 -18.46 3.15
C LEU A 120 -4.03 -19.51 3.90
N ALA A 121 -4.49 -20.53 3.19
CA ALA A 121 -5.13 -21.70 3.77
C ALA A 121 -4.10 -22.59 4.48
N ASP A 122 -4.50 -23.25 5.56
CA ASP A 122 -3.71 -24.36 6.09
C ASP A 122 -3.58 -25.43 4.99
N GLY A 123 -2.34 -25.81 4.70
CA GLY A 123 -2.06 -26.95 3.82
C GLY A 123 -2.34 -28.26 4.54
N ASP A 124 -1.61 -29.31 4.16
CA ASP A 124 -1.75 -30.64 4.80
C ASP A 124 -1.28 -30.68 6.27
N SER A 125 -0.68 -29.60 6.78
CA SER A 125 -0.25 -29.45 8.16
C SER A 125 -0.82 -28.15 8.75
N PRO A 126 -1.54 -28.21 9.88
CA PRO A 126 -2.00 -27.00 10.57
C PRO A 126 -0.79 -26.19 11.04
N ASP A 127 -0.81 -24.88 10.78
CA ASP A 127 0.19 -23.92 11.25
C ASP A 127 -0.47 -22.93 12.21
N SER A 128 -0.30 -23.18 13.51
CA SER A 128 -0.91 -22.36 14.56
C SER A 128 -0.44 -20.90 14.54
N GLU A 129 0.77 -20.63 14.06
CA GLU A 129 1.27 -19.25 13.95
C GLU A 129 0.60 -18.51 12.79
N GLN A 130 0.42 -19.20 11.67
CA GLN A 130 -0.31 -18.69 10.50
C GLN A 130 -1.79 -18.45 10.84
N ASP A 131 -2.43 -19.37 11.55
CA ASP A 131 -3.81 -19.24 12.02
C ASP A 131 -4.01 -18.06 12.97
N GLU A 132 -3.12 -17.91 13.95
CA GLU A 132 -3.15 -16.78 14.87
C GLU A 132 -2.98 -15.46 14.11
N PHE A 133 -2.06 -15.43 13.15
CA PHE A 133 -1.84 -14.26 12.30
C PHE A 133 -3.05 -13.93 11.42
N ASN A 134 -3.63 -14.91 10.74
CA ASN A 134 -4.84 -14.76 9.92
C ASN A 134 -6.00 -14.21 10.77
N SER A 135 -6.20 -14.78 11.97
CA SER A 135 -7.21 -14.33 12.92
C SER A 135 -6.96 -12.90 13.42
N GLU A 136 -5.70 -12.54 13.72
CA GLU A 136 -5.29 -11.18 14.10
C GLU A 136 -5.66 -10.17 13.01
N VAL A 137 -5.33 -10.47 11.75
CA VAL A 137 -5.62 -9.60 10.60
C VAL A 137 -7.13 -9.43 10.43
N ILE A 138 -7.89 -10.53 10.38
CA ILE A 138 -9.35 -10.49 10.19
C ILE A 138 -10.01 -9.66 11.29
N LYS A 139 -9.61 -9.86 12.55
CA LYS A 139 -10.16 -9.12 13.69
C LYS A 139 -9.87 -7.63 13.60
N LYS A 140 -8.61 -7.26 13.30
CA LYS A 140 -8.20 -5.84 13.18
C LYS A 140 -8.93 -5.14 12.04
N VAL A 141 -8.99 -5.78 10.87
CA VAL A 141 -9.68 -5.23 9.69
C VAL A 141 -11.17 -5.10 9.95
N ARG A 142 -11.82 -6.09 10.56
CA ARG A 142 -13.23 -6.03 10.95
C ARG A 142 -13.51 -4.82 11.83
N ASN A 143 -12.69 -4.60 12.87
CA ASN A 143 -12.85 -3.50 13.80
C ASN A 143 -12.65 -2.14 13.10
N ALA A 144 -11.58 -2.00 12.32
CA ALA A 144 -11.27 -0.77 11.59
C ALA A 144 -12.36 -0.43 10.55
N ALA A 145 -12.83 -1.42 9.80
CA ALA A 145 -13.89 -1.24 8.80
C ALA A 145 -15.28 -1.03 9.43
N GLY A 146 -15.54 -1.64 10.59
CA GLY A 146 -16.89 -1.72 11.16
C GLY A 146 -17.81 -2.66 10.39
N MET A 147 -17.24 -3.63 9.66
CA MET A 147 -17.96 -4.58 8.79
C MET A 147 -17.26 -5.94 8.84
N GLN A 148 -18.02 -7.02 8.70
CA GLN A 148 -17.47 -8.37 8.55
C GLN A 148 -16.76 -8.51 7.18
N PRO A 149 -15.46 -8.85 7.15
CA PRO A 149 -14.78 -9.13 5.90
C PRO A 149 -15.33 -10.37 5.18
N ASN A 150 -15.34 -10.33 3.84
CA ASN A 150 -15.37 -11.52 3.01
C ASN A 150 -13.96 -12.14 3.01
N VAL A 151 -13.83 -13.34 3.59
CA VAL A 151 -12.54 -14.02 3.74
C VAL A 151 -12.42 -15.07 2.64
N ILE A 152 -11.33 -15.00 1.90
CA ILE A 152 -11.01 -15.92 0.80
C ILE A 152 -9.72 -16.63 1.17
N GLU A 153 -9.78 -17.96 1.24
CA GLU A 153 -8.61 -18.81 1.44
C GLU A 153 -7.95 -19.11 0.09
N HIS A 154 -6.63 -19.19 0.06
CA HIS A 154 -5.87 -19.56 -1.14
C HIS A 154 -4.72 -20.52 -0.81
N THR A 155 -4.36 -21.34 -1.79
CA THR A 155 -3.20 -22.24 -1.78
C THR A 155 -2.24 -21.95 -2.93
N GLU A 156 -2.53 -20.93 -3.74
CA GLU A 156 -1.85 -20.64 -5.01
C GLU A 156 -1.67 -19.13 -5.19
N ASN A 157 -0.91 -18.74 -6.22
CA ASN A 157 -0.74 -17.32 -6.52
C ASN A 157 -2.07 -16.66 -6.87
N TYR A 158 -2.27 -15.44 -6.43
CA TYR A 158 -3.52 -14.69 -6.55
C TYR A 158 -3.18 -13.21 -6.71
N LYS A 159 -4.02 -12.57 -7.50
CA LYS A 159 -4.06 -11.12 -7.68
C LYS A 159 -5.28 -10.57 -6.99
N ILE A 160 -5.15 -9.37 -6.44
CA ILE A 160 -6.28 -8.58 -5.94
C ILE A 160 -6.17 -7.16 -6.47
N SER A 161 -7.29 -6.56 -6.82
CA SER A 161 -7.38 -5.16 -7.19
C SER A 161 -8.65 -4.53 -6.67
N VAL A 162 -8.57 -3.22 -6.42
CA VAL A 162 -9.74 -2.38 -6.21
C VAL A 162 -9.85 -1.48 -7.44
N GLU A 163 -10.84 -1.75 -8.27
CA GLU A 163 -11.03 -1.09 -9.56
C GLU A 163 -11.51 0.34 -9.43
N ALA A 164 -11.39 1.13 -10.50
CA ALA A 164 -11.87 2.52 -10.53
C ALA A 164 -13.38 2.63 -10.27
N ASN A 165 -14.17 1.61 -10.60
CA ASN A 165 -15.60 1.55 -10.26
C ASN A 165 -15.89 1.02 -8.84
N LYS A 166 -14.85 0.85 -8.01
CA LYS A 166 -14.89 0.36 -6.61
C LYS A 166 -15.13 -1.12 -6.45
N ARG A 167 -15.23 -1.89 -7.53
CA ARG A 167 -15.31 -3.34 -7.45
C ARG A 167 -13.98 -3.91 -6.94
N ILE A 168 -14.03 -4.81 -5.97
CA ILE A 168 -12.87 -5.63 -5.60
C ILE A 168 -12.85 -6.86 -6.52
N ASN A 169 -11.76 -7.04 -7.25
CA ASN A 169 -11.51 -8.26 -8.04
C ASN A 169 -10.42 -9.06 -7.34
N TYR A 170 -10.61 -10.37 -7.25
CA TYR A 170 -9.60 -11.31 -6.77
C TYR A 170 -9.73 -12.61 -7.57
N ALA A 171 -8.59 -13.18 -7.96
CA ALA A 171 -8.53 -14.44 -8.70
C ALA A 171 -7.13 -15.03 -8.57
N ALA A 172 -7.03 -16.34 -8.82
CA ALA A 172 -5.75 -16.98 -9.07
C ALA A 172 -4.97 -16.24 -10.18
N ALA A 173 -3.66 -16.14 -10.03
CA ALA A 173 -2.76 -15.60 -11.03
C ALA A 173 -2.31 -16.75 -11.94
N GLU A 174 -2.52 -16.59 -13.25
CA GLU A 174 -2.03 -17.49 -14.30
C GLU A 174 -0.51 -17.47 -14.42
#